data_AF-A0A0W0SYJ6-F1
#
_entry.id   AF-A0A0W0SYJ6-F1
#
_cell.length_a   1.000
_cell.length_b   1.000
_cell.length_c   1.000
_cell.angle_alpha   90.00
_cell.angle_beta   90.00
_cell.angle_gamma   90.00
#
_symmetry.space_group_name_H-M   'P 1'
#
loop_
_entity.id
_entity.type
_entity.pdbx_description
1 polymer ?
#
loop_
_entity_poly.entity_id
_entity_poly.type
_entity_poly.pdbx_seq_one_letter_code
_entity_poly.pdbx_strand_id
1 'polypeptide(L)'
;TDPRANGRLGVRRDFRSDDKEMNKENNRFWSLYEEPTWDNVNEIHAAILISSGQYRGPMYISDFERLKSVVMCVDRPEDSRHLQNLEQAAEICLRHLEILHECYQKWIKVYESENEDEEWDSAHYLHMIREITSLTEKIDTFSTNLSMCADYFHESSLRVPLPNDNLSDSLGSLATTYQAAYQSMSSFWRWVKKLFQQGERDMEVQFLQTLSQTEGCTDSIRIRAVELVHNKINDEYFGSSSLFGSGSRLKNILGLLAQKRVEVEMGEENELFSFIDKHHLELPPELSAYCETVNRDETMVP
;
A
#
# COMPACT_ATOMS: atom_id res chain seq x y z
N THR A 1 14.69 5.41 29.32
CA THR A 1 14.38 4.61 28.12
C THR A 1 14.62 5.50 26.92
N ASP A 2 15.49 5.09 26.01
CA ASP A 2 16.01 5.92 24.92
C ASP A 2 14.87 6.36 23.95
N PRO A 3 14.69 7.68 23.70
CA PRO A 3 13.70 8.20 22.76
C PRO A 3 13.99 7.85 21.29
N ARG A 4 15.20 7.37 20.98
CA ARG A 4 15.62 6.99 19.60
C ARG A 4 15.10 5.61 19.17
N ALA A 5 14.36 4.91 20.04
CA ALA A 5 13.74 3.62 19.73
C ALA A 5 12.35 3.72 19.08
N ASN A 6 11.82 4.93 18.90
CA ASN A 6 10.54 5.14 18.24
C ASN A 6 10.78 5.50 16.78
N GLY A 7 10.96 4.47 15.94
CA GLY A 7 10.59 4.60 14.53
C GLY A 7 9.13 5.05 14.44
N ARG A 8 8.75 5.69 13.33
CA ARG A 8 7.42 6.34 13.10
C ARG A 8 6.18 5.46 13.35
N LEU A 9 6.33 4.19 13.71
CA LEU A 9 5.25 3.20 13.82
C LEU A 9 4.89 2.75 15.25
N GLY A 10 5.53 3.24 16.32
CA GLY A 10 5.06 3.04 17.71
C GLY A 10 4.86 1.59 18.19
N VAL A 11 5.19 0.58 17.39
CA VAL A 11 5.04 -0.84 17.68
C VAL A 11 6.34 -1.54 17.34
N ARG A 12 7.04 -2.00 18.38
CA ARG A 12 8.18 -2.93 18.26
C ARG A 12 7.66 -4.26 17.71
N ARG A 13 7.61 -4.40 16.39
CA ARG A 13 7.61 -5.72 15.74
C ARG A 13 8.98 -5.93 15.13
N ASP A 14 9.76 -6.72 15.86
CA ASP A 14 10.97 -7.33 15.35
C ASP A 14 10.61 -8.31 14.24
N PHE A 15 10.50 -7.81 13.01
CA PHE A 15 10.69 -8.64 11.82
C PHE A 15 12.17 -8.96 11.63
N ARG A 16 12.91 -9.18 12.73
CA ARG A 16 14.36 -9.37 12.75
C ARG A 16 14.71 -10.62 11.95
N SER A 17 14.96 -10.44 10.65
CA SER A 17 16.32 -10.67 10.19
C SER A 17 17.21 -9.95 11.21
N ASP A 18 18.01 -10.71 11.93
CA ASP A 18 19.06 -10.21 12.79
C ASP A 18 20.08 -9.54 11.84
N ASP A 19 19.68 -8.43 11.19
CA ASP A 19 20.44 -7.74 10.17
C ASP A 19 21.47 -6.88 10.91
N LYS A 20 22.30 -7.63 11.63
CA LYS A 20 23.53 -7.20 12.27
C LYS A 20 24.35 -6.45 11.25
N GLU A 21 24.25 -6.75 9.96
CA GLU A 21 24.95 -6.03 8.91
C GLU A 21 24.42 -4.61 8.76
N MET A 22 23.11 -4.38 8.54
CA MET A 22 22.57 -3.00 8.45
C MET A 22 22.71 -2.19 9.72
N ASN A 23 22.51 -2.80 10.89
CA ASN A 23 22.74 -2.11 12.16
C ASN A 23 24.23 -1.83 12.40
N LYS A 24 25.12 -2.76 12.02
CA LYS A 24 26.58 -2.55 12.11
C LYS A 24 27.05 -1.47 11.16
N GLU A 25 26.53 -1.42 9.94
CA GLU A 25 26.86 -0.37 8.98
C GLU A 25 26.31 0.99 9.43
N ASN A 26 25.07 1.06 9.94
CA ASN A 26 24.55 2.32 10.51
C ASN A 26 25.41 2.80 11.68
N ASN A 27 25.75 1.89 12.61
CA ASN A 27 26.68 2.19 13.69
C ASN A 27 28.05 2.62 13.16
N ARG A 28 28.57 1.99 12.10
CA ARG A 28 29.85 2.36 11.49
C ARG A 28 29.82 3.80 10.97
N PHE A 29 28.74 4.22 10.32
CA PHE A 29 28.60 5.60 9.83
C PHE A 29 28.66 6.61 10.98
N TRP A 30 27.95 6.36 12.08
CA TRP A 30 27.77 7.37 13.13
C TRP A 30 28.68 7.23 14.35
N SER A 31 29.34 6.08 14.55
CA SER A 31 30.10 5.78 15.78
C SER A 31 31.26 6.73 16.09
N LEU A 32 31.77 7.44 15.08
CA LEU A 32 32.88 8.38 15.24
C LEU A 32 32.42 9.80 15.56
N TYR A 33 31.11 10.08 15.50
CA TYR A 33 30.56 11.43 15.54
C TYR A 33 29.44 11.54 16.58
N GLU A 34 29.79 11.97 17.79
CA GLU A 34 28.81 12.25 18.86
C GLU A 34 27.98 13.51 18.53
N GLU A 35 28.63 14.54 17.99
CA GLU A 35 28.05 15.76 17.43
C GLU A 35 28.57 15.94 16.00
N PRO A 36 27.84 15.51 14.97
CA PRO A 36 28.32 15.57 13.58
C PRO A 36 28.30 17.01 13.06
N THR A 37 29.31 17.39 12.28
CA THR A 37 29.35 18.66 11.52
C THR A 37 28.75 18.48 10.12
N TRP A 38 28.60 19.58 9.37
CA TRP A 38 28.10 19.54 7.99
C TRP A 38 28.95 18.61 7.12
N ASP A 39 30.27 18.76 7.19
CA ASP A 39 31.22 17.94 6.45
C ASP A 39 31.11 16.45 6.81
N ASN A 40 30.92 16.13 8.10
CA ASN A 40 30.76 14.74 8.52
C ASN A 40 29.47 14.12 7.96
N VAL A 41 28.36 14.86 8.02
CA VAL A 41 27.07 14.38 7.47
C VAL A 41 27.17 14.22 5.96
N ASN A 42 27.81 15.16 5.26
CA ASN A 42 27.96 15.12 3.81
C ASN A 42 28.87 13.95 3.35
N GLU A 43 29.95 13.67 4.08
CA GLU A 43 30.80 12.49 3.82
C GLU A 43 30.03 11.18 4.01
N ILE A 44 29.24 11.07 5.08
CA ILE A 44 28.41 9.90 5.36
C ILE A 44 27.33 9.74 4.29
N HIS A 45 26.65 10.83 3.91
CA HIS A 45 25.66 10.82 2.84
C HIS A 45 26.26 10.31 1.52
N ALA A 46 27.41 10.85 1.13
CA ALA A 46 28.14 10.38 -0.05
C ALA A 46 28.47 8.90 0.04
N ALA A 47 28.96 8.42 1.20
CA ALA A 47 29.29 7.02 1.43
C ALA A 47 28.06 6.10 1.34
N ILE A 48 26.89 6.57 1.80
CA ILE A 48 25.61 5.84 1.67
C ILE A 48 25.19 5.75 0.19
N LEU A 49 25.38 6.81 -0.61
CA LEU A 49 24.97 6.86 -2.01
C LEU A 49 25.89 6.08 -2.95
N ILE A 50 27.21 6.10 -2.74
CA ILE A 50 28.16 5.45 -3.67
C ILE A 50 28.42 3.97 -3.34
N SER A 51 27.82 3.45 -2.27
CA SER A 51 28.14 2.15 -1.68
C SER A 51 29.54 2.14 -1.05
N SER A 52 29.64 1.75 0.23
CA SER A 52 30.89 1.82 1.00
C SER A 52 31.16 0.48 1.68
N GLY A 53 32.25 -0.18 1.29
CA GLY A 53 32.63 -1.48 1.85
C GLY A 53 31.62 -2.59 1.51
N GLN A 54 31.02 -3.19 2.55
CA GLN A 54 29.98 -4.22 2.41
C GLN A 54 28.58 -3.63 2.20
N TYR A 55 28.40 -2.34 2.49
CA TYR A 55 27.14 -1.63 2.30
C TYR A 55 26.90 -1.32 0.82
N ARG A 56 25.81 -1.84 0.24
CA ARG A 56 25.51 -1.77 -1.20
C ARG A 56 24.63 -0.58 -1.60
N GLY A 57 24.21 0.24 -0.64
CA GLY A 57 23.50 1.50 -0.88
C GLY A 57 22.33 1.39 -1.86
N PRO A 58 22.29 2.17 -2.95
CA PRO A 58 21.18 2.17 -3.90
C PRO A 58 20.85 0.81 -4.54
N MET A 59 21.80 -0.14 -4.55
CA MET A 59 21.55 -1.49 -5.06
C MET A 59 20.44 -2.22 -4.30
N TYR A 60 20.18 -1.87 -3.03
CA TYR A 60 19.10 -2.49 -2.26
C TYR A 60 17.73 -2.16 -2.84
N ILE A 61 17.55 -0.94 -3.35
CA ILE A 61 16.32 -0.52 -4.04
C ILE A 61 16.17 -1.31 -5.34
N SER A 62 17.24 -1.38 -6.15
CA SER A 62 17.23 -2.14 -7.40
C SER A 62 17.00 -3.63 -7.21
N ASP A 63 17.52 -4.23 -6.13
CA ASP A 63 17.28 -5.63 -5.80
C ASP A 63 15.83 -5.90 -5.44
N PHE A 64 15.22 -5.02 -4.65
CA PHE A 64 13.78 -5.09 -4.36
C PHE A 64 12.95 -4.98 -5.63
N GLU A 65 13.21 -3.98 -6.48
CA GLU A 65 12.48 -3.78 -7.74
C GLU A 65 12.62 -4.97 -8.69
N ARG A 66 13.83 -5.54 -8.79
CA ARG A 66 14.11 -6.72 -9.60
C ARG A 66 13.36 -7.93 -9.07
N LEU A 67 13.43 -8.21 -7.76
CA LEU A 67 12.75 -9.35 -7.15
C LEU A 67 11.22 -9.20 -7.22
N LYS A 68 10.71 -7.99 -7.03
CA LYS A 68 9.30 -7.64 -7.23
C LYS A 68 8.86 -8.04 -8.65
N SER A 69 9.60 -7.58 -9.65
CA SER A 69 9.30 -7.85 -11.07
C SER A 69 9.34 -9.35 -11.38
N VAL A 70 10.25 -10.08 -10.73
CA VAL A 70 10.39 -11.53 -10.86
C VAL A 70 9.20 -12.27 -10.25
N VAL A 71 8.76 -11.90 -9.05
CA VAL A 71 7.66 -12.56 -8.32
C VAL A 71 6.31 -12.25 -8.94
N MET A 72 6.10 -11.03 -9.42
CA MET A 72 4.83 -10.59 -9.98
C MET A 72 4.62 -11.01 -11.45
N CYS A 73 5.47 -11.88 -12.00
CA CYS A 73 5.35 -12.37 -13.37
C CYS A 73 4.36 -13.54 -13.47
N VAL A 74 3.46 -13.50 -14.46
CA VAL A 74 2.22 -14.32 -14.58
C VAL A 74 2.47 -15.84 -14.69
N ASP A 75 3.67 -16.29 -15.07
CA ASP A 75 3.94 -17.70 -15.42
C ASP A 75 4.79 -18.46 -14.38
N ARG A 76 4.88 -18.00 -13.14
CA ARG A 76 5.72 -18.67 -12.14
C ARG A 76 4.94 -19.60 -11.21
N PRO A 77 5.43 -20.84 -10.99
CA PRO A 77 4.97 -21.63 -9.85
C PRO A 77 5.29 -20.88 -8.56
N GLU A 78 4.42 -21.01 -7.55
CA GLU A 78 4.56 -20.44 -6.20
C GLU A 78 5.82 -20.97 -5.51
N ASP A 79 6.99 -20.50 -5.92
CA ASP A 79 8.25 -20.86 -5.29
C ASP A 79 8.44 -19.99 -4.04
N SER A 80 8.19 -20.62 -2.89
CA SER A 80 8.41 -20.05 -1.56
C SER A 80 9.76 -19.34 -1.40
N ARG A 81 10.80 -19.75 -2.12
CA ARG A 81 12.14 -19.13 -2.04
C ARG A 81 12.17 -17.74 -2.66
N HIS A 82 11.46 -17.51 -3.76
CA HIS A 82 11.41 -16.19 -4.40
C HIS A 82 10.65 -15.19 -3.54
N LEU A 83 9.58 -15.65 -2.88
CA LEU A 83 8.82 -14.85 -1.91
C LEU A 83 9.67 -14.45 -0.70
N GLN A 84 10.38 -15.42 -0.10
CA GLN A 84 11.30 -15.14 1.01
C GLN A 84 12.41 -14.15 0.62
N ASN A 85 12.99 -14.32 -0.57
CA ASN A 85 14.00 -13.39 -1.07
C ASN A 85 13.42 -11.97 -1.27
N LEU A 86 12.18 -11.85 -1.74
CA LEU A 86 11.50 -10.56 -1.89
C LEU A 86 11.23 -9.90 -0.55
N GLU A 87 10.73 -10.65 0.45
CA GLU A 87 10.52 -10.16 1.81
C GLU A 87 11.83 -9.61 2.42
N GLN A 88 12.90 -10.39 2.29
CA GLN A 88 14.21 -9.96 2.77
C GLN A 88 14.71 -8.71 2.03
N ALA A 89 14.55 -8.64 0.70
CA ALA A 89 14.95 -7.46 -0.07
C ALA A 89 14.12 -6.22 0.29
N ALA A 90 12.82 -6.40 0.56
CA ALA A 90 11.94 -5.33 1.03
C ALA A 90 12.39 -4.81 2.41
N GLU A 91 12.73 -5.69 3.34
CA GLU A 91 13.24 -5.30 4.66
C GLU A 91 14.57 -4.53 4.53
N ILE A 92 15.54 -5.05 3.77
CA ILE A 92 16.84 -4.40 3.57
C ILE A 92 16.65 -3.02 2.90
N CYS A 93 15.78 -2.93 1.91
CA CYS A 93 15.44 -1.66 1.24
C CYS A 93 14.83 -0.66 2.24
N LEU A 94 13.92 -1.08 3.11
CA LEU A 94 13.36 -0.24 4.17
C LEU A 94 14.46 0.28 5.10
N ARG A 95 15.38 -0.58 5.56
CA ARG A 95 16.52 -0.17 6.42
C ARG A 95 17.45 0.82 5.74
N HIS A 96 17.72 0.61 4.45
CA HIS A 96 18.51 1.56 3.66
C HIS A 96 17.85 2.96 3.63
N LEU A 97 16.53 3.01 3.40
CA LEU A 97 15.76 4.26 3.41
C LEU A 97 15.72 4.91 4.80
N GLU A 98 15.66 4.12 5.88
CA GLU A 98 15.76 4.62 7.26
C GLU A 98 17.13 5.25 7.54
N ILE A 99 18.23 4.65 7.09
CA ILE A 99 19.59 5.22 7.22
C ILE A 99 19.71 6.54 6.46
N LEU A 100 19.19 6.60 5.22
CA LEU A 100 19.13 7.85 4.45
C LEU A 100 18.30 8.93 5.17
N HIS A 101 17.15 8.55 5.72
CA HIS A 101 16.30 9.46 6.46
C HIS A 101 16.98 9.98 7.74
N GLU A 102 17.66 9.11 8.50
CA GLU A 102 18.46 9.51 9.67
C GLU A 102 19.56 10.50 9.27
N CYS A 103 20.26 10.22 8.17
CA CYS A 103 21.28 11.12 7.63
C CYS A 103 20.72 12.51 7.37
N TYR A 104 19.54 12.60 6.75
CA TYR A 104 18.89 13.89 6.44
C TYR A 104 18.39 14.61 7.69
N GLN A 105 17.85 13.88 8.67
CA GLN A 105 17.49 14.47 9.96
C GLN A 105 18.69 15.09 10.67
N LYS A 106 19.87 14.46 10.58
CA LYS A 106 21.12 15.03 11.11
C LYS A 106 21.58 16.22 10.28
N TRP A 107 21.42 16.17 8.96
CA TRP A 107 21.76 17.27 8.06
C TRP A 107 20.97 18.55 8.39
N ILE A 108 19.65 18.41 8.57
CA ILE A 108 18.76 19.49 8.99
C ILE A 108 19.19 20.07 10.33
N LYS A 109 19.48 19.21 11.32
CA LYS A 109 19.91 19.67 12.65
C LYS A 109 21.21 20.46 12.63
N VAL A 110 22.17 20.03 11.82
CA VAL A 110 23.43 20.75 11.67
C VAL A 110 23.18 22.11 11.04
N TYR A 111 22.43 22.14 9.92
CA TYR A 111 22.05 23.38 9.25
C TYR A 111 21.36 24.37 10.20
N GLU A 112 20.40 23.90 11.00
CA GLU A 112 19.69 24.73 11.99
C GLU A 112 20.57 25.23 13.16
N SER A 113 21.76 24.65 13.34
CA SER A 113 22.68 24.97 14.45
C SER A 113 23.84 25.89 14.07
N GLU A 114 24.08 26.11 12.77
CA GLU A 114 25.14 26.99 12.29
C GLU A 114 24.66 28.46 12.25
N ASN A 115 25.60 29.41 12.38
CA ASN A 115 25.27 30.84 12.34
C ASN A 115 25.03 31.27 10.89
N GLU A 116 24.00 32.09 10.66
CA GLU A 116 23.60 32.57 9.34
C GLU A 116 24.77 33.24 8.57
N ASP A 117 25.14 32.65 7.44
CA ASP A 117 26.05 33.20 6.43
C ASP A 117 25.35 33.06 5.07
N GLU A 118 24.83 34.17 4.52
CA GLU A 118 23.85 34.19 3.42
C GLU A 118 24.27 33.37 2.17
N GLU A 119 25.57 33.34 1.83
CA GLU A 119 26.07 32.65 0.63
C GLU A 119 26.30 31.16 0.91
N TRP A 120 26.77 30.83 2.12
CA TRP A 120 26.90 29.45 2.60
C TRP A 120 25.51 28.81 2.78
N ASP A 121 24.55 29.53 3.36
CA ASP A 121 23.20 29.05 3.63
C ASP A 121 22.45 28.70 2.33
N SER A 122 22.55 29.55 1.31
CA SER A 122 21.78 29.37 0.06
C SER A 122 22.17 28.10 -0.71
N ALA A 123 23.48 27.82 -0.84
CA ALA A 123 23.96 26.66 -1.59
C ALA A 123 23.70 25.34 -0.84
N HIS A 124 23.95 25.32 0.46
CA HIS A 124 23.75 24.15 1.31
C HIS A 124 22.26 23.81 1.48
N TYR A 125 21.41 24.82 1.66
CA TYR A 125 19.97 24.64 1.73
C TYR A 125 19.40 24.06 0.43
N LEU A 126 19.76 24.61 -0.73
CA LEU A 126 19.28 24.11 -2.03
C LEU A 126 19.69 22.66 -2.28
N HIS A 127 20.93 22.30 -1.93
CA HIS A 127 21.40 20.93 -2.04
C HIS A 127 20.60 19.98 -1.13
N MET A 128 20.44 20.34 0.15
CA MET A 128 19.71 19.53 1.12
C MET A 128 18.25 19.31 0.72
N ILE A 129 17.54 20.36 0.29
CA ILE A 129 16.13 20.24 -0.14
C ILE A 129 15.99 19.34 -1.37
N ARG A 130 16.90 19.46 -2.35
CA ARG A 130 16.90 18.56 -3.52
C ARG A 130 17.06 17.10 -3.10
N GLU A 131 17.98 16.82 -2.19
CA GLU A 131 18.23 15.46 -1.72
C GLU A 131 17.05 14.90 -0.90
N ILE A 132 16.44 15.71 -0.02
CA ILE A 132 15.21 15.37 0.73
C ILE A 132 14.05 15.07 -0.22
N THR A 133 13.89 15.87 -1.27
CA THR A 133 12.83 15.67 -2.28
C THR A 133 13.04 14.34 -2.99
N SER A 134 14.28 14.03 -3.43
CA SER A 134 14.61 12.74 -4.05
C SER A 134 14.40 11.55 -3.12
N LEU A 135 14.68 11.67 -1.82
CA LEU A 135 14.38 10.60 -0.86
C LEU A 135 12.88 10.41 -0.67
N THR A 136 12.11 11.49 -0.62
CA THR A 136 10.65 11.44 -0.50
C THR A 136 10.06 10.67 -1.68
N GLU A 137 10.45 10.98 -2.91
CA GLU A 137 10.04 10.25 -4.12
C GLU A 137 10.40 8.76 -4.06
N LYS A 138 11.59 8.42 -3.54
CA LYS A 138 12.02 7.02 -3.36
C LYS A 138 11.19 6.28 -2.31
N ILE A 139 10.88 6.93 -1.18
CA ILE A 139 10.02 6.37 -0.13
C ILE A 139 8.61 6.15 -0.64
N ASP A 140 8.06 7.11 -1.39
CA ASP A 140 6.71 7.02 -1.96
C ASP A 140 6.63 5.90 -3.00
N THR A 141 7.64 5.79 -3.87
CA THR A 141 7.76 4.71 -4.85
C THR A 141 7.89 3.35 -4.16
N PHE A 142 8.73 3.24 -3.13
CA PHE A 142 8.90 2.01 -2.35
C PHE A 142 7.61 1.61 -1.64
N SER A 143 6.92 2.57 -1.02
CA SER A 143 5.65 2.35 -0.31
C SER A 143 4.54 1.90 -1.26
N THR A 144 4.43 2.55 -2.42
CA THR A 144 3.52 2.16 -3.50
C THR A 144 3.80 0.72 -3.94
N ASN A 145 5.07 0.39 -4.20
CA ASN A 145 5.48 -0.95 -4.60
C ASN A 145 5.18 -2.01 -3.53
N LEU A 146 5.38 -1.69 -2.24
CA LEU A 146 5.02 -2.57 -1.13
C LEU A 146 3.51 -2.83 -1.06
N SER A 147 2.70 -1.77 -1.19
CA SER A 147 1.24 -1.89 -1.22
C SER A 147 0.79 -2.78 -2.38
N MET A 148 1.35 -2.57 -3.58
CA MET A 148 1.05 -3.40 -4.75
C MET A 148 1.41 -4.87 -4.54
N CYS A 149 2.55 -5.18 -3.91
CA CYS A 149 2.89 -6.55 -3.57
C CYS A 149 1.90 -7.15 -2.57
N ALA A 150 1.54 -6.41 -1.53
CA ALA A 150 0.58 -6.87 -0.54
C ALA A 150 -0.81 -7.13 -1.15
N ASP A 151 -1.28 -6.26 -2.04
CA ASP A 151 -2.50 -6.45 -2.82
C ASP A 151 -2.41 -7.69 -3.70
N TYR A 152 -1.30 -7.86 -4.42
CA TYR A 152 -1.10 -9.03 -5.26
C TYR A 152 -1.15 -10.33 -4.46
N PHE A 153 -0.45 -10.43 -3.33
CA PHE A 153 -0.46 -11.65 -2.51
C PHE A 153 -1.79 -11.91 -1.81
N HIS A 154 -2.51 -10.84 -1.46
CA HIS A 154 -3.84 -10.98 -0.89
C HIS A 154 -4.84 -11.44 -1.96
N GLU A 155 -4.76 -10.91 -3.17
CA GLU A 155 -5.80 -11.10 -4.16
C GLU A 155 -5.50 -12.20 -5.18
N SER A 156 -4.26 -12.65 -5.34
CA SER A 156 -3.85 -13.64 -6.37
C SER A 156 -4.67 -14.93 -6.35
N SER A 157 -5.10 -15.36 -5.17
CA SER A 157 -5.88 -16.59 -4.94
C SER A 157 -7.40 -16.41 -5.12
N LEU A 158 -7.90 -15.18 -5.32
CA LEU A 158 -9.33 -14.95 -5.49
C LEU A 158 -9.82 -15.63 -6.77
N ARG A 159 -10.90 -16.42 -6.62
CA ARG A 159 -11.54 -17.08 -7.76
C ARG A 159 -12.25 -16.04 -8.63
N VAL A 160 -12.04 -16.13 -9.94
CA VAL A 160 -12.83 -15.37 -10.91
C VAL A 160 -14.21 -16.05 -11.05
N PRO A 161 -15.33 -15.32 -10.86
CA PRO A 161 -16.66 -15.88 -11.05
C PRO A 161 -16.88 -16.34 -12.50
N LEU A 162 -17.59 -17.46 -12.67
CA LEU A 162 -18.03 -17.94 -13.98
C LEU A 162 -19.31 -17.21 -14.40
N PRO A 163 -19.61 -17.13 -15.72
CA PRO A 163 -20.81 -16.46 -16.23
C PRO A 163 -22.09 -16.95 -15.54
N ASN A 164 -22.23 -18.28 -15.39
CA ASN A 164 -23.43 -18.91 -14.82
C ASN A 164 -23.44 -19.01 -13.29
N ASP A 165 -22.42 -18.49 -12.58
CA ASP A 165 -22.41 -18.56 -11.11
C ASP A 165 -23.57 -17.71 -10.55
N ASN A 166 -24.27 -18.20 -9.51
CA ASN A 166 -25.29 -17.39 -8.84
C ASN A 166 -24.64 -16.18 -8.14
N LEU A 167 -25.25 -15.00 -8.20
CA LEU A 167 -24.66 -13.76 -7.67
C LEU A 167 -24.54 -13.81 -6.14
N SER A 168 -25.55 -14.31 -5.44
CA SER A 168 -25.52 -14.48 -3.99
C SER A 168 -24.40 -15.43 -3.56
N ASP A 169 -24.28 -16.58 -4.23
CA ASP A 169 -23.22 -17.56 -3.94
C ASP A 169 -21.83 -16.98 -4.26
N SER A 170 -21.72 -16.21 -5.35
CA SER A 170 -20.47 -15.55 -5.75
C SER A 170 -20.01 -14.54 -4.69
N LEU A 171 -20.93 -13.72 -4.15
CA LEU A 171 -20.61 -12.75 -3.10
C LEU A 171 -20.27 -13.42 -1.76
N GLY A 172 -21.00 -14.48 -1.39
CA GLY A 172 -20.67 -15.28 -0.20
C GLY A 172 -19.29 -15.95 -0.28
N SER A 173 -18.96 -16.50 -1.45
CA SER A 173 -17.66 -17.09 -1.73
C SER A 173 -16.54 -16.04 -1.76
N LEU A 174 -16.80 -14.87 -2.35
CA LEU A 174 -15.84 -13.76 -2.41
C LEU A 174 -15.39 -13.34 -1.01
N ALA A 175 -16.31 -13.10 -0.08
CA ALA A 175 -15.94 -12.69 1.27
C ALA A 175 -15.13 -13.77 2.02
N THR A 176 -15.55 -15.03 1.91
CA THR A 176 -14.84 -16.15 2.53
C THR A 176 -13.43 -16.31 1.96
N THR A 177 -13.28 -16.23 0.64
CA THR A 177 -11.99 -16.36 -0.05
C THR A 177 -11.10 -15.15 0.19
N TYR A 178 -11.64 -13.94 0.25
CA TYR A 178 -10.90 -12.72 0.57
C TYR A 178 -10.27 -12.77 1.96
N GLN A 179 -11.05 -13.20 2.96
CA GLN A 179 -10.54 -13.35 4.33
C GLN A 179 -9.53 -14.50 4.43
N ALA A 180 -9.79 -15.64 3.78
CA ALA A 180 -8.88 -16.78 3.77
C ALA A 180 -7.53 -16.42 3.11
N ALA A 181 -7.58 -15.68 2.00
CA ALA A 181 -6.39 -15.24 1.31
C ALA A 181 -5.54 -14.32 2.20
N TYR A 182 -6.15 -13.38 2.93
CA TYR A 182 -5.43 -12.58 3.92
C TYR A 182 -4.73 -13.44 4.97
N GLN A 183 -5.41 -14.45 5.53
CA GLN A 183 -4.82 -15.33 6.55
C GLN A 183 -3.71 -16.23 6.01
N SER A 184 -3.72 -16.53 4.71
CA SER A 184 -2.71 -17.35 4.04
C SER A 184 -1.39 -16.60 3.78
N MET A 185 -1.43 -15.26 3.80
CA MET A 185 -0.24 -14.43 3.60
C MET A 185 0.76 -14.59 4.75
N SER A 186 2.05 -14.40 4.43
CA SER A 186 3.09 -14.34 5.45
C SER A 186 2.82 -13.23 6.47
N SER A 187 3.41 -13.35 7.66
CA SER A 187 3.25 -12.33 8.71
C SER A 187 3.74 -10.94 8.27
N PHE A 188 4.77 -10.90 7.42
CA PHE A 188 5.30 -9.67 6.83
C PHE A 188 4.26 -9.01 5.93
N TRP A 189 3.74 -9.70 4.91
CA TRP A 189 2.78 -9.10 3.98
C TRP A 189 1.46 -8.75 4.64
N ARG A 190 1.01 -9.51 5.64
CA ARG A 190 -0.16 -9.14 6.46
C ARG A 190 0.07 -7.83 7.21
N TRP A 191 1.27 -7.60 7.72
CA TRP A 191 1.63 -6.34 8.35
C TRP A 191 1.69 -5.19 7.34
N VAL A 192 2.31 -5.40 6.18
CA VAL A 192 2.31 -4.41 5.08
C VAL A 192 0.88 -4.04 4.71
N LYS A 193 0.00 -5.02 4.47
CA LYS A 193 -1.41 -4.77 4.10
C LYS A 193 -2.18 -3.96 5.17
N LYS A 194 -1.89 -4.20 6.45
CA LYS A 194 -2.46 -3.40 7.56
C LYS A 194 -2.05 -1.94 7.55
N LEU A 195 -0.86 -1.62 7.04
CA LEU A 195 -0.37 -0.24 6.96
C LEU A 195 -1.11 0.57 5.89
N PHE A 196 -1.47 -0.08 4.78
CA PHE A 196 -1.93 0.64 3.60
C PHE A 196 -3.44 0.75 3.46
N GLN A 197 -4.24 -0.31 3.73
CA GLN A 197 -5.69 -0.23 3.43
C GLN A 197 -6.53 -1.44 3.87
N GLN A 198 -6.06 -2.29 4.78
CA GLN A 198 -6.80 -3.51 5.11
C GLN A 198 -8.23 -3.25 5.64
N GLY A 199 -8.41 -2.22 6.48
CA GLY A 199 -9.69 -1.99 7.15
C GLY A 199 -10.84 -1.76 6.17
N GLU A 200 -10.61 -0.97 5.12
CA GLU A 200 -11.66 -0.50 4.21
C GLU A 200 -12.17 -1.60 3.29
N ARG A 201 -11.27 -2.30 2.59
CA ARG A 201 -11.67 -3.37 1.65
C ARG A 201 -12.33 -4.55 2.35
N ASP A 202 -11.85 -4.92 3.54
CA ASP A 202 -12.49 -5.97 4.34
C ASP A 202 -13.94 -5.56 4.70
N MET A 203 -14.18 -4.30 5.08
CA MET A 203 -15.52 -3.78 5.38
C MET A 203 -16.42 -3.75 4.13
N GLU A 204 -15.91 -3.32 2.97
CA GLU A 204 -16.66 -3.30 1.71
C GLU A 204 -17.10 -4.70 1.27
N VAL A 205 -16.20 -5.67 1.33
CA VAL A 205 -16.50 -7.06 0.98
C VAL A 205 -17.49 -7.68 1.98
N GLN A 206 -17.34 -7.39 3.27
CA GLN A 206 -18.31 -7.83 4.30
C GLN A 206 -19.68 -7.17 4.14
N PHE A 207 -19.73 -5.89 3.73
CA PHE A 207 -20.97 -5.19 3.40
C PHE A 207 -21.69 -5.91 2.25
N LEU A 208 -20.99 -6.22 1.16
CA LEU A 208 -21.58 -6.95 0.02
C LEU A 208 -22.13 -8.33 0.43
N GLN A 209 -21.41 -9.06 1.28
CA GLN A 209 -21.87 -10.34 1.81
C GLN A 209 -23.13 -10.18 2.68
N THR A 210 -23.11 -9.23 3.62
CA THR A 210 -24.21 -8.99 4.56
C THR A 210 -25.47 -8.56 3.83
N LEU A 211 -25.35 -7.60 2.91
CA LEU A 211 -26.43 -7.15 2.05
C LEU A 211 -27.02 -8.31 1.25
N SER A 212 -26.18 -9.13 0.62
CA SER A 212 -26.63 -10.28 -0.18
C SER A 212 -27.40 -11.33 0.62
N GLN A 213 -27.06 -11.50 1.90
CA GLN A 213 -27.71 -12.46 2.82
C GLN A 213 -28.95 -11.89 3.51
N THR A 214 -29.20 -10.59 3.38
CA THR A 214 -30.36 -9.94 4.02
C THR A 214 -31.64 -10.38 3.32
N GLU A 215 -32.65 -10.73 4.12
CA GLU A 215 -33.96 -11.18 3.62
C GLU A 215 -34.57 -10.14 2.66
N GLY A 216 -35.05 -10.60 1.51
CA GLY A 216 -35.62 -9.72 0.49
C GLY A 216 -34.59 -9.06 -0.43
N CYS A 217 -33.29 -9.32 -0.28
CA CYS A 217 -32.29 -8.84 -1.22
C CYS A 217 -32.46 -9.53 -2.59
N THR A 218 -32.80 -8.73 -3.60
CA THR A 218 -32.92 -9.16 -5.00
C THR A 218 -31.57 -9.05 -5.71
N ASP A 219 -31.44 -9.65 -6.89
CA ASP A 219 -30.22 -9.51 -7.70
C ASP A 219 -30.04 -8.09 -8.23
N SER A 220 -31.11 -7.31 -8.44
CA SER A 220 -31.02 -5.89 -8.80
C SER A 220 -30.29 -5.08 -7.71
N ILE A 221 -30.63 -5.33 -6.43
CA ILE A 221 -30.00 -4.69 -5.27
C ILE A 221 -28.53 -5.14 -5.15
N ARG A 222 -28.25 -6.45 -5.28
CA ARG A 222 -26.88 -6.99 -5.23
C ARG A 222 -25.99 -6.37 -6.31
N ILE A 223 -26.47 -6.27 -7.54
CA ILE A 223 -25.72 -5.69 -8.67
C ILE A 223 -25.35 -4.25 -8.38
N ARG A 224 -26.28 -3.44 -7.87
CA ARG A 224 -26.00 -2.04 -7.57
C ARG A 224 -25.03 -1.86 -6.42
N ALA A 225 -25.13 -2.69 -5.39
CA ALA A 225 -24.15 -2.69 -4.31
C ALA A 225 -22.75 -3.04 -4.86
N VAL A 226 -22.66 -4.03 -5.76
CA VAL A 226 -21.41 -4.39 -6.45
C VAL A 226 -20.89 -3.26 -7.32
N GLU A 227 -21.73 -2.62 -8.12
CA GLU A 227 -21.38 -1.45 -8.95
C GLU A 227 -20.84 -0.31 -8.09
N LEU A 228 -21.49 -0.02 -6.95
CA LEU A 228 -21.07 1.03 -6.04
C LEU A 228 -19.66 0.79 -5.49
N VAL A 229 -19.39 -0.42 -4.97
CA VAL A 229 -18.06 -0.78 -4.45
C VAL A 229 -17.03 -0.82 -5.57
N HIS A 230 -17.38 -1.37 -6.74
CA HIS A 230 -16.51 -1.39 -7.92
C HIS A 230 -16.09 0.03 -8.34
N ASN A 231 -17.03 0.97 -8.40
CA ASN A 231 -16.77 2.33 -8.85
C ASN A 231 -15.91 3.11 -7.84
N LYS A 232 -16.16 2.96 -6.53
CA LYS A 232 -15.26 3.49 -5.50
C LYS A 232 -13.83 2.98 -5.68
N ILE A 233 -13.65 1.66 -5.79
CA ILE A 233 -12.32 1.08 -6.02
C ILE A 233 -11.72 1.64 -7.32
N ASN A 234 -12.52 1.76 -8.37
CA ASN A 234 -12.03 2.27 -9.65
C ASN A 234 -11.52 3.71 -9.56
N ASP A 235 -12.20 4.58 -8.80
CA ASP A 235 -11.86 6.00 -8.70
C ASP A 235 -10.68 6.26 -7.74
N GLU A 236 -10.48 5.40 -6.74
CA GLU A 236 -9.33 5.45 -5.83
C GLU A 236 -8.02 5.03 -6.51
N TYR A 237 -8.09 4.02 -7.39
CA TYR A 237 -6.93 3.58 -8.17
C TYR A 237 -6.75 4.49 -9.39
N PHE A 238 -6.16 5.68 -9.19
CA PHE A 238 -5.71 6.55 -10.28
C PHE A 238 -4.78 5.77 -11.24
N GLY A 239 -5.19 5.62 -12.51
CA GLY A 239 -4.30 5.21 -13.60
C GLY A 239 -4.70 3.93 -14.33
N SER A 240 -5.57 4.08 -15.33
CA SER A 240 -5.81 3.11 -16.42
C SER A 240 -4.61 2.88 -17.36
N SER A 241 -3.40 3.26 -16.95
CA SER A 241 -2.20 3.31 -17.82
C SER A 241 -0.88 2.94 -17.14
N SER A 242 -0.92 2.22 -16.01
CA SER A 242 0.30 1.55 -15.52
C SER A 242 0.60 0.36 -16.45
N LEU A 243 1.80 0.33 -17.04
CA LEU A 243 2.36 -0.75 -17.87
C LEU A 243 2.36 -2.14 -17.20
N PHE A 244 1.95 -2.22 -15.93
CA PHE A 244 1.72 -3.47 -15.21
C PHE A 244 0.20 -3.74 -15.18
N GLY A 245 -0.22 -4.60 -16.11
CA GLY A 245 -1.59 -5.02 -16.29
C GLY A 245 -2.10 -5.87 -15.14
N SER A 246 -2.78 -5.24 -14.21
CA SER A 246 -4.12 -5.59 -13.71
C SER A 246 -4.32 -4.73 -12.48
N GLY A 247 -5.26 -3.79 -12.53
CA GLY A 247 -5.76 -3.19 -11.27
C GLY A 247 -6.23 -4.29 -10.31
N SER A 248 -6.58 -3.92 -9.07
CA SER A 248 -7.11 -4.83 -8.05
C SER A 248 -7.92 -5.99 -8.67
N ARG A 249 -7.52 -7.23 -8.40
CA ARG A 249 -8.25 -8.40 -8.89
C ARG A 249 -9.65 -8.43 -8.26
N LEU A 250 -9.81 -7.93 -7.03
CA LEU A 250 -11.11 -7.65 -6.45
C LEU A 250 -11.92 -6.69 -7.35
N LYS A 251 -11.35 -5.56 -7.78
CA LYS A 251 -12.00 -4.67 -8.77
C LYS A 251 -12.42 -5.43 -10.01
N ASN A 252 -11.54 -6.24 -10.61
CA ASN A 252 -11.88 -6.99 -11.83
C ASN A 252 -13.02 -8.00 -11.59
N ILE A 253 -13.01 -8.69 -10.45
CA ILE A 253 -14.07 -9.62 -10.04
C ILE A 253 -15.40 -8.87 -9.89
N LEU A 254 -15.41 -7.74 -9.18
CA LEU A 254 -16.61 -6.93 -9.00
C LEU A 254 -17.12 -6.37 -10.34
N GLY A 255 -16.23 -5.95 -11.23
CA GLY A 255 -16.58 -5.52 -12.59
C GLY A 255 -17.24 -6.63 -13.41
N LEU A 256 -16.77 -7.87 -13.30
CA LEU A 256 -17.41 -9.03 -13.94
C LEU A 256 -18.78 -9.36 -13.32
N LEU A 257 -18.92 -9.24 -12.01
CA LEU A 257 -20.21 -9.43 -11.33
C LEU A 257 -21.22 -8.34 -11.71
N ALA A 258 -20.77 -7.09 -11.85
CA ALA A 258 -21.60 -5.97 -12.29
C ALA A 258 -22.16 -6.17 -13.72
N GLN A 259 -21.42 -6.83 -14.61
CA GLN A 259 -21.87 -7.11 -15.98
C GLN A 259 -23.12 -8.00 -16.05
N LYS A 260 -23.45 -8.73 -14.96
CA LYS A 260 -24.70 -9.52 -14.87
C LYS A 260 -25.96 -8.66 -14.87
N ARG A 261 -25.83 -7.33 -14.79
CA ARG A 261 -26.93 -6.37 -15.01
C ARG A 261 -27.70 -6.61 -16.30
N VAL A 262 -27.07 -7.13 -17.34
CA VAL A 262 -27.73 -7.43 -18.62
C VAL A 262 -28.72 -8.59 -18.51
N GLU A 263 -28.59 -9.43 -17.49
CA GLU A 263 -29.35 -10.67 -17.29
C GLU A 263 -30.44 -10.52 -16.21
N VAL A 264 -30.51 -9.37 -15.52
CA VAL A 264 -31.39 -9.14 -14.37
C VAL A 264 -32.37 -8.01 -14.66
N GLU A 265 -33.63 -8.19 -14.28
CA GLU A 265 -34.63 -7.11 -14.31
C GLU A 265 -34.30 -6.09 -13.22
N MET A 266 -33.89 -4.89 -13.63
CA MET A 266 -33.47 -3.84 -12.71
C MET A 266 -34.69 -3.08 -12.16
N GLY A 267 -34.75 -2.93 -10.83
CA GLY A 267 -35.75 -2.13 -10.13
C GLY A 267 -35.48 -0.62 -10.19
N GLU A 268 -36.19 0.15 -9.37
CA GLU A 268 -36.09 1.62 -9.28
C GLU A 268 -34.70 2.08 -8.86
N GLU A 269 -34.23 3.26 -9.30
CA GLU A 269 -32.87 3.80 -9.06
C GLU A 269 -32.46 3.93 -7.58
N ASN A 270 -33.43 4.14 -6.68
CA ASN A 270 -33.19 4.26 -5.24
C ASN A 270 -33.45 2.96 -4.46
N GLU A 271 -33.70 1.84 -5.15
CA GLU A 271 -34.01 0.55 -4.51
C GLU A 271 -32.92 0.09 -3.54
N LEU A 272 -31.63 0.30 -3.89
CA LEU A 272 -30.50 -0.05 -3.02
C LEU A 272 -30.54 0.71 -1.69
N PHE A 273 -30.63 2.04 -1.72
CA PHE A 273 -30.63 2.85 -0.50
C PHE A 273 -31.91 2.64 0.31
N SER A 274 -33.05 2.51 -0.36
CA SER A 274 -34.32 2.16 0.31
C SER A 274 -34.23 0.82 1.03
N PHE A 275 -33.53 -0.17 0.45
CA PHE A 275 -33.28 -1.46 1.08
C PHE A 275 -32.33 -1.35 2.27
N ILE A 276 -31.22 -0.62 2.12
CA ILE A 276 -30.25 -0.36 3.20
C ILE A 276 -30.96 0.26 4.41
N ASP A 277 -31.76 1.31 4.18
CA ASP A 277 -32.48 2.02 5.24
C ASP A 277 -33.53 1.13 5.92
N LYS A 278 -34.33 0.40 5.13
CA LYS A 278 -35.38 -0.50 5.62
C LYS A 278 -34.80 -1.61 6.51
N HIS A 279 -33.62 -2.11 6.19
CA HIS A 279 -32.96 -3.19 6.92
C HIS A 279 -31.89 -2.71 7.91
N HIS A 280 -31.74 -1.40 8.09
CA HIS A 280 -30.75 -0.79 8.98
C HIS A 280 -29.31 -1.31 8.74
N LEU A 281 -28.94 -1.47 7.47
CA LEU A 281 -27.58 -1.87 7.11
C LEU A 281 -26.64 -0.68 7.22
N GLU A 282 -25.47 -0.87 7.84
CA GLU A 282 -24.45 0.17 7.92
C GLU A 282 -23.55 0.14 6.67
N LEU A 283 -23.49 1.28 5.97
CA LEU A 283 -22.50 1.49 4.91
C LEU A 283 -21.11 1.68 5.54
N PRO A 284 -20.05 1.05 4.99
CA PRO A 284 -18.69 1.36 5.39
C PRO A 284 -18.41 2.87 5.31
N PRO A 285 -17.67 3.47 6.26
CA PRO A 285 -17.53 4.92 6.36
C PRO A 285 -17.05 5.60 5.07
N GLU A 286 -16.05 5.01 4.40
CA GLU A 286 -15.56 5.56 3.14
C GLU A 286 -16.49 5.33 1.97
N LEU A 287 -17.25 4.23 1.98
CA LEU A 287 -18.27 3.98 0.95
C LEU A 287 -19.41 4.98 1.08
N SER A 288 -19.79 5.32 2.32
CA SER A 288 -20.73 6.40 2.62
C SER A 288 -20.20 7.75 2.13
N ALA A 289 -18.94 8.08 2.45
CA ALA A 289 -18.31 9.32 2.00
C ALA A 289 -18.27 9.42 0.45
N TYR A 290 -17.96 8.31 -0.23
CA TYR A 290 -17.98 8.23 -1.69
C TYR A 290 -19.39 8.49 -2.26
N CYS A 291 -20.43 7.89 -1.67
CA CYS A 291 -21.82 8.14 -2.09
C CYS A 291 -22.19 9.63 -1.99
N GLU A 292 -21.77 10.30 -0.90
CA GLU A 292 -22.03 11.73 -0.72
C GLU A 292 -21.32 12.59 -1.79
N THR A 293 -20.14 12.19 -2.24
CA THR A 293 -19.42 12.90 -3.31
C THR A 293 -20.11 12.75 -4.66
N VAL A 294 -20.49 11.53 -5.05
CA VAL A 294 -21.14 11.25 -6.33
C VAL A 294 -22.50 11.93 -6.43
N ASN A 295 -23.29 11.88 -5.35
CA ASN A 295 -24.61 12.52 -5.29
C ASN A 295 -24.53 14.06 -5.36
N ARG A 296 -23.43 14.69 -4.92
CA ARG A 296 -23.24 16.14 -5.05
C ARG A 296 -22.95 16.55 -6.49
N ASP A 297 -22.17 15.76 -7.22
CA ASP A 297 -21.80 16.07 -8.60
C ASP A 297 -23.00 15.95 -9.57
N GLU A 298 -23.94 15.04 -9.32
CA GLU A 298 -25.19 14.94 -10.09
C GLU A 298 -26.13 16.16 -9.88
N THR A 299 -26.05 16.83 -8.73
CA THR A 299 -26.83 18.05 -8.45
C THR A 299 -26.21 19.35 -8.99
N MET A 300 -25.01 19.28 -9.58
CA MET A 300 -24.30 20.44 -10.14
C MET A 300 -24.28 20.51 -11.68
N VAL A 301 -25.09 19.70 -12.36
CA VAL A 301 -25.33 19.86 -13.81
C VAL A 301 -26.56 20.76 -14.04
N PRO A 302 -26.39 22.03 -14.46
CA PRO A 302 -27.50 22.90 -14.84
C PRO A 302 -28.16 22.50 -16.16
#